data_AF-A0A8R1EAW5-F1
#
_entry.id   AF-A0A8R1EAW5-F1
#
_cell.length_a   1.000
_cell.length_b   1.000
_cell.length_c   1.000
_cell.angle_alpha   90.00
_cell.angle_beta   90.00
_cell.angle_gamma   90.00
#
_symmetry.space_group_name_H-M   'P 1'
#
loop_
_entity.id
_entity.type
_entity.pdbx_description
1 polymer ?
#
loop_
_entity_poly.entity_id
_entity_poly.type
_entity_poly.pdbx_seq_one_letter_code
_entity_poly.pdbx_strand_id
1 'polypeptide(L)'
;MPVFCFIATKMRAPMPNPLPLEVLRSSSARSDRIEDTDELKEAIKGEQELSQFIYLCSKKLDAEVSIDFQGEDPSLGPRYRICVIDSPDAKKINTFAAFVVPIGRDSEWLFASPKGRKALRLQCDRDRLAIVFLNRNHRYEQGIAGLKGDIGPFVAMLDVREDDSGNVSFWDSSAAYAPNGN
;
A
#
# COMPACT_ATOMS: atom_id res chain seq x y z
N MET A 1 -14.26 -8.78 7.45
CA MET A 1 -13.64 -8.37 8.73
C MET A 1 -12.65 -9.46 9.12
N PRO A 2 -11.37 -9.13 9.37
CA PRO A 2 -10.37 -10.12 9.75
C PRO A 2 -10.71 -10.76 11.11
N VAL A 3 -10.28 -12.01 11.30
CA VAL A 3 -10.42 -12.75 12.56
C VAL A 3 -9.11 -12.63 13.32
N PHE A 4 -9.19 -12.28 14.61
CA PHE A 4 -8.03 -12.18 15.49
C PHE A 4 -8.03 -13.34 16.47
N CYS A 5 -6.86 -13.96 16.67
CA CYS A 5 -6.66 -15.01 17.65
C CYS A 5 -5.73 -14.51 18.75
N PHE A 6 -6.16 -14.65 20.01
CA PHE A 6 -5.32 -14.38 21.17
C PHE A 6 -4.77 -15.69 21.71
N ILE A 7 -3.45 -15.84 21.69
CA ILE A 7 -2.75 -17.01 22.18
C ILE A 7 -2.07 -16.63 23.49
N ALA A 8 -2.57 -17.18 24.61
CA ALA A 8 -1.96 -16.99 25.92
C ALA A 8 -1.18 -18.25 26.32
N THR A 9 0.14 -18.13 26.44
CA THR A 9 1.03 -19.25 26.77
C THR A 9 1.46 -19.18 28.24
N LYS A 10 1.17 -20.23 29.02
CA LYS A 10 1.63 -20.34 30.42
C LYS A 10 3.07 -20.85 30.48
N MET A 11 3.98 -20.05 31.01
CA MET A 11 5.39 -20.40 31.18
C MET A 11 5.64 -21.01 32.57
N ARG A 12 6.53 -22.01 32.65
CA ARG A 12 6.95 -22.63 33.92
C ARG A 12 7.99 -21.80 34.67
N ALA A 13 8.83 -21.07 33.93
CA ALA A 13 9.85 -20.20 34.49
C ALA A 13 9.27 -18.78 34.75
N PRO A 14 9.83 -18.04 35.72
CA PRO A 14 9.51 -16.63 35.90
C PRO A 14 9.77 -15.85 34.60
N MET A 15 8.78 -15.08 34.17
CA MET A 15 8.87 -14.24 32.98
C MET A 15 9.31 -12.81 33.35
N PRO A 16 9.98 -12.08 32.45
CA PRO A 16 10.23 -10.66 32.63
C PRO A 16 8.91 -9.89 32.76
N ASN A 17 8.95 -8.80 33.52
CA ASN A 17 7.84 -7.85 33.69
C ASN A 17 8.26 -6.50 33.07
N PRO A 18 7.53 -5.94 32.08
CA PRO A 18 6.28 -6.45 31.51
C PRO A 18 6.44 -7.71 30.66
N LEU A 19 5.37 -8.51 30.59
CA LEU A 19 5.31 -9.70 29.73
C LEU A 19 5.46 -9.28 28.26
N PRO A 20 6.23 -10.02 27.45
CA PRO A 20 6.33 -9.74 26.02
C PRO A 20 4.97 -9.97 25.34
N LEU A 21 4.48 -8.97 24.62
CA LEU A 21 3.39 -9.11 23.66
C LEU A 21 3.99 -9.18 22.26
N GLU A 22 3.52 -10.13 21.46
CA GLU A 22 3.95 -10.29 20.06
C GLU A 22 2.72 -10.31 19.16
N VAL A 23 2.83 -9.63 18.01
CA VAL A 23 1.78 -9.61 16.99
C VAL A 23 2.33 -10.12 15.67
N LEU A 24 1.64 -11.12 15.13
CA LEU A 24 1.83 -11.59 13.78
C LEU A 24 0.67 -11.09 12.92
N ARG A 25 0.97 -10.41 11.81
CA ARG A 25 -0.05 -9.83 10.92
C ARG A 25 -0.19 -10.72 9.69
N SER A 26 -1.40 -10.86 9.14
CA SER A 26 -1.55 -11.64 7.90
C SER A 26 -0.81 -10.98 6.73
N SER A 27 -0.67 -9.66 6.80
CA SER A 27 0.07 -8.85 5.86
C SER A 27 1.60 -8.94 5.96
N SER A 28 2.15 -9.54 7.03
CA SER A 28 3.59 -9.59 7.28
C SER A 28 4.01 -10.96 7.83
N ALA A 29 5.04 -11.55 7.22
CA ALA A 29 5.66 -12.78 7.75
C ALA A 29 6.49 -12.54 9.03
N ARG A 30 6.61 -11.29 9.49
CA ARG A 30 7.35 -10.91 10.71
C ARG A 30 6.41 -10.73 11.89
N SER A 31 6.85 -11.21 13.05
CA SER A 31 6.25 -10.90 14.34
C SER A 31 6.87 -9.63 14.90
N ASP A 32 6.04 -8.69 15.33
CA ASP A 32 6.48 -7.47 16.00
C ASP A 32 6.25 -7.58 17.50
N ARG A 33 7.24 -7.17 18.30
CA ARG A 33 7.09 -7.06 19.75
C ARG A 33 6.41 -5.73 20.07
N ILE A 34 5.39 -5.80 20.91
CA ILE A 34 4.58 -4.65 21.31
C ILE A 34 4.82 -4.36 22.79
N GLU A 35 4.95 -3.09 23.14
CA GLU A 35 5.28 -2.65 24.50
C GLU A 35 4.04 -2.48 25.38
N ASP A 36 2.91 -2.09 24.79
CA ASP A 36 1.67 -1.84 25.53
C ASP A 36 0.38 -2.19 24.75
N THR A 37 -0.75 -2.11 25.46
CA THR A 37 -2.05 -2.46 24.89
C THR A 37 -2.60 -1.45 23.89
N ASP A 38 -2.12 -0.21 23.88
CA ASP A 38 -2.56 0.80 22.92
C ASP A 38 -1.89 0.58 21.57
N GLU A 39 -0.59 0.26 21.56
CA GLU A 39 0.12 -0.18 20.35
C GLU A 39 -0.52 -1.44 19.76
N LEU A 40 -0.97 -2.40 20.59
CA LEU A 40 -1.74 -3.56 20.12
C LEU A 40 -3.06 -3.16 19.44
N LYS A 41 -3.81 -2.21 20.01
CA LYS A 41 -5.06 -1.72 19.42
C LYS A 41 -4.81 -1.05 18.08
N GLU A 42 -3.75 -0.24 17.97
CA GLU A 42 -3.37 0.40 16.71
C GLU A 42 -2.95 -0.62 15.66
N ALA A 43 -2.19 -1.66 16.02
CA ALA A 43 -1.85 -2.76 15.12
C ALA A 43 -3.10 -3.49 14.60
N ILE A 44 -4.07 -3.77 15.48
CA ILE A 44 -5.35 -4.40 15.10
C ILE A 44 -6.14 -3.49 14.16
N LYS A 45 -6.25 -2.19 14.46
CA LYS A 45 -6.94 -1.22 13.60
C LYS A 45 -6.29 -1.13 12.22
N GLY A 46 -4.97 -1.04 12.15
CA GLY A 46 -4.23 -0.99 10.89
C GLY A 46 -4.50 -2.23 10.02
N GLU A 47 -4.52 -3.43 10.60
CA GLU A 47 -4.83 -4.65 9.86
C GLU A 47 -6.31 -4.70 9.41
N GLN A 48 -7.23 -4.16 10.22
CA GLN A 48 -8.64 -4.02 9.85
C GLN A 48 -8.83 -3.05 8.69
N GLU A 49 -8.19 -1.88 8.74
CA GLU A 49 -8.22 -0.86 7.69
C GLU A 49 -7.66 -1.42 6.38
N LEU A 50 -6.50 -2.07 6.43
CA LEU A 50 -5.90 -2.73 5.28
C LEU A 50 -6.81 -3.82 4.71
N SER A 51 -7.37 -4.69 5.56
CA SER A 51 -8.28 -5.76 5.12
C SER A 51 -9.54 -5.19 4.45
N GLN A 52 -10.10 -4.09 4.97
CA GLN A 52 -11.24 -3.41 4.37
C GLN A 52 -10.88 -2.77 3.03
N PHE A 53 -9.71 -2.14 2.94
CA PHE A 53 -9.21 -1.54 1.72
C PHE A 53 -8.98 -2.57 0.61
N ILE A 54 -8.34 -3.70 0.94
CA ILE A 54 -8.14 -4.82 -0.01
C ILE A 54 -9.49 -5.37 -0.45
N TYR A 55 -10.43 -5.59 0.47
CA TYR A 55 -11.77 -6.06 0.12
C TYR A 55 -12.51 -5.06 -0.78
N LEU A 56 -12.39 -3.75 -0.53
CA LEU A 56 -12.95 -2.72 -1.39
C LEU A 56 -12.33 -2.79 -2.80
N CYS A 57 -11.02 -2.97 -2.88
CA CYS A 57 -10.30 -3.15 -4.13
C CYS A 57 -10.58 -4.50 -4.82
N SER A 58 -11.10 -5.52 -4.12
CA SER A 58 -11.42 -6.82 -4.75
C SER A 58 -12.49 -6.75 -5.84
N LYS A 59 -13.19 -5.61 -5.93
CA LYS A 59 -14.22 -5.30 -6.94
C LYS A 59 -13.78 -4.11 -7.77
N LYS A 60 -14.46 -3.89 -8.90
CA LYS A 60 -14.31 -2.65 -9.67
C LYS A 60 -14.72 -1.46 -8.79
N LEU A 61 -13.92 -0.40 -8.82
CA LEU A 61 -14.14 0.84 -8.09
C LEU A 61 -14.87 1.86 -8.97
N ASP A 62 -15.92 2.48 -8.42
CA ASP A 62 -16.63 3.60 -9.07
C ASP A 62 -15.95 4.95 -8.83
N ALA A 63 -15.16 5.04 -7.75
CA ALA A 63 -14.39 6.20 -7.35
C ALA A 63 -12.99 5.79 -6.90
N GLU A 64 -12.04 6.71 -6.96
CA GLU A 64 -10.70 6.45 -6.40
C GLU A 64 -10.78 6.27 -4.88
N VAL A 65 -9.95 5.37 -4.37
CA VAL A 65 -9.84 5.06 -2.94
C VAL A 65 -8.38 5.13 -2.53
N SER A 66 -8.11 5.41 -1.26
CA SER A 66 -6.73 5.47 -0.77
C SER A 66 -6.55 4.90 0.63
N ILE A 67 -5.33 4.46 0.90
CA ILE A 67 -4.87 4.02 2.22
C ILE A 67 -3.49 4.61 2.52
N ASP A 68 -3.26 4.92 3.79
CA ASP A 68 -2.01 5.48 4.30
C ASP A 68 -1.24 4.43 5.10
N PHE A 69 0.06 4.32 4.87
CA PHE A 69 0.97 3.45 5.61
C PHE A 69 1.89 4.29 6.48
N GLN A 70 1.85 4.05 7.79
CA GLN A 70 2.70 4.75 8.75
C GLN A 70 4.16 4.27 8.63
N GLY A 71 5.09 5.19 8.88
CA GLY A 71 6.50 4.86 9.05
C GLY A 71 6.83 4.54 10.51
N GLU A 72 8.12 4.32 10.78
CA GLU A 72 8.62 4.05 12.14
C GLU A 72 8.47 5.26 13.07
N ASP A 73 8.58 6.47 12.53
CA ASP A 73 8.36 7.72 13.26
C ASP A 73 6.98 8.31 12.90
N PRO A 74 5.98 8.23 13.79
CA PRO A 74 4.65 8.78 13.56
C PRO A 74 4.64 10.30 13.40
N SER A 75 5.64 11.01 13.93
CA SER A 75 5.71 12.49 13.88
C SER A 75 5.93 13.02 12.46
N LEU A 76 6.48 12.18 11.58
CA LEU A 76 6.71 12.51 10.17
C LEU A 76 5.45 12.34 9.30
N GLY A 77 4.39 11.76 9.87
CA GLY A 77 3.15 11.38 9.19
C GLY A 77 3.30 10.09 8.36
N PRO A 78 2.28 9.74 7.53
CA PRO A 78 2.31 8.54 6.72
C PRO A 78 3.53 8.49 5.82
N ARG A 79 4.24 7.36 5.80
CA ARG A 79 5.40 7.15 4.93
C ARG A 79 4.99 6.93 3.49
N TYR A 80 3.85 6.27 3.27
CA TYR A 80 3.29 6.04 1.95
C TYR A 80 1.80 6.36 1.94
N ARG A 81 1.30 6.81 0.79
CA ARG A 81 -0.12 6.77 0.47
C ARG A 81 -0.30 6.02 -0.84
N ILE A 82 -1.18 5.03 -0.86
CA ILE A 82 -1.53 4.30 -2.08
C ILE A 82 -2.95 4.73 -2.47
N CYS A 83 -3.09 5.29 -3.67
CA CYS A 83 -4.38 5.63 -4.27
C CYS A 83 -4.67 4.68 -5.42
N VAL A 84 -5.81 4.00 -5.40
CA VAL A 84 -6.21 3.06 -6.46
C VAL A 84 -7.32 3.68 -7.28
N ILE A 85 -7.16 3.60 -8.60
CA ILE A 85 -8.14 4.10 -9.55
C ILE A 85 -8.40 3.11 -10.68
N ASP A 86 -9.69 2.92 -10.98
CA ASP A 86 -10.15 2.06 -12.05
C ASP A 86 -10.62 2.85 -13.28
N SER A 87 -10.61 2.18 -14.42
CA SER A 87 -11.19 2.67 -15.66
C SER A 87 -12.72 2.66 -15.56
N PRO A 88 -13.39 3.81 -15.79
CA PRO A 88 -14.85 3.86 -15.74
C PRO A 88 -15.49 2.95 -16.81
N ASP A 89 -14.82 2.77 -17.95
CA ASP A 89 -15.34 2.03 -19.10
C ASP A 89 -15.02 0.52 -19.05
N ALA A 90 -14.10 0.11 -18.18
CA ALA A 90 -13.72 -1.30 -18.05
C ALA A 90 -14.84 -2.11 -17.38
N LYS A 91 -15.31 -3.18 -18.05
CA LYS A 91 -16.29 -4.10 -17.45
C LYS A 91 -15.65 -5.06 -16.43
N LYS A 92 -14.38 -5.40 -16.66
CA LYS A 92 -13.52 -6.23 -15.81
C LYS A 92 -12.13 -5.60 -15.80
N ILE A 93 -11.40 -5.76 -14.71
CA ILE A 93 -10.00 -5.32 -14.60
C ILE A 93 -9.11 -6.41 -15.19
N ASN A 94 -8.53 -6.17 -16.36
CA ASN A 94 -7.64 -7.11 -17.04
C ASN A 94 -6.17 -6.65 -17.01
N THR A 95 -5.93 -5.36 -16.79
CA THR A 95 -4.60 -4.78 -16.72
C THR A 95 -4.41 -3.98 -15.42
N PHE A 96 -3.29 -4.24 -14.74
CA PHE A 96 -2.93 -3.61 -13.48
C PHE A 96 -1.48 -3.14 -13.51
N ALA A 97 -1.21 -1.99 -12.89
CA ALA A 97 0.14 -1.51 -12.63
C ALA A 97 0.20 -0.65 -11.38
N ALA A 98 1.42 -0.44 -10.89
CA ALA A 98 1.72 0.56 -9.88
C ALA A 98 2.58 1.69 -10.47
N PHE A 99 2.24 2.92 -10.15
CA PHE A 99 3.00 4.11 -10.53
C PHE A 99 3.56 4.78 -9.29
N VAL A 100 4.86 5.02 -9.24
CA VAL A 100 5.50 5.70 -8.11
C VAL A 100 5.66 7.17 -8.44
N VAL A 101 5.02 8.04 -7.65
CA VAL A 101 5.14 9.49 -7.79
C VAL A 101 6.52 9.92 -7.28
N PRO A 102 7.34 10.59 -8.11
CA PRO A 102 8.63 11.10 -7.66
C PRO A 102 8.45 12.14 -6.55
N ILE A 103 9.34 12.10 -5.57
CA ILE A 103 9.32 13.03 -4.44
C ILE A 103 9.37 14.48 -4.94
N GLY A 104 8.49 15.33 -4.40
CA GLY A 104 8.40 16.75 -4.74
C GLY A 104 7.55 17.06 -5.98
N ARG A 105 7.05 16.04 -6.69
CA ARG A 105 6.12 16.21 -7.81
C ARG A 105 4.66 16.03 -7.42
N ASP A 106 4.36 15.68 -6.17
CA ASP A 106 3.01 15.41 -5.66
C ASP A 106 2.03 16.58 -5.84
N SER A 107 2.55 17.82 -5.93
CA SER A 107 1.77 19.04 -6.17
C SER A 107 1.42 19.28 -7.65
N GLU A 108 2.02 18.54 -8.59
CA GLU A 108 1.69 18.67 -10.00
C GLU A 108 0.24 18.22 -10.24
N TRP A 109 -0.45 18.91 -11.15
CA TRP A 109 -1.86 18.65 -11.45
C TRP A 109 -2.18 17.16 -11.72
N LEU A 110 -1.24 16.47 -12.39
CA LEU A 110 -1.35 15.06 -12.76
C LEU A 110 -1.49 14.14 -11.53
N PHE A 111 -0.88 14.49 -10.40
CA PHE A 111 -0.89 13.69 -9.19
C PHE A 111 -1.79 14.27 -8.10
N ALA A 112 -1.89 15.60 -8.01
CA ALA A 112 -2.64 16.31 -6.97
C ALA A 112 -4.16 16.22 -7.13
N SER A 113 -4.66 16.12 -8.37
CA SER A 113 -6.11 16.17 -8.65
C SER A 113 -6.70 14.81 -9.06
N PRO A 114 -7.95 14.51 -8.71
CA PRO A 114 -8.63 13.29 -9.18
C PRO A 114 -8.71 13.20 -10.72
N LYS A 115 -8.87 14.35 -11.40
CA LYS A 115 -8.87 14.43 -12.87
C LYS A 115 -7.49 14.11 -13.45
N GLY A 116 -6.43 14.61 -12.83
CA GLY A 116 -5.05 14.29 -13.19
C GLY A 116 -4.75 12.81 -13.04
N ARG A 117 -5.12 12.20 -11.92
CA ARG A 117 -4.91 10.76 -11.68
C ARG A 117 -5.66 9.87 -12.67
N LYS A 118 -6.87 10.28 -13.09
CA LYS A 118 -7.60 9.63 -14.20
C LYS A 118 -6.85 9.72 -15.52
N ALA A 119 -6.27 10.89 -15.81
CA ALA A 119 -5.44 11.09 -17.01
C ALA A 119 -4.15 10.26 -16.94
N LEU A 120 -3.51 10.16 -15.78
CA LEU A 120 -2.33 9.31 -15.56
C LEU A 120 -2.64 7.83 -15.80
N ARG A 121 -3.75 7.31 -15.26
CA ARG A 121 -4.22 5.94 -15.53
C ARG A 121 -4.39 5.70 -17.02
N LEU A 122 -5.00 6.64 -17.73
CA LEU A 122 -5.19 6.56 -19.18
C LEU A 122 -3.84 6.56 -19.92
N GLN A 123 -2.87 7.38 -19.51
CA GLN A 123 -1.51 7.41 -20.09
C GLN A 123 -0.75 6.11 -19.86
N CYS A 124 -0.95 5.45 -18.71
CA CYS A 124 -0.35 4.14 -18.43
C CYS A 124 -1.04 2.97 -19.15
N ASP A 125 -2.17 3.22 -19.81
CA ASP A 125 -3.00 2.23 -20.50
C ASP A 125 -3.36 1.03 -19.61
N ARG A 126 -3.91 1.31 -18.42
CA ARG A 126 -4.31 0.28 -17.45
C ARG A 126 -5.76 0.41 -17.02
N ASP A 127 -6.42 -0.72 -16.84
CA ASP A 127 -7.76 -0.81 -16.26
C ASP A 127 -7.74 -0.38 -14.80
N ARG A 128 -6.69 -0.76 -14.05
CA ARG A 128 -6.44 -0.30 -12.69
C ARG A 128 -5.03 0.22 -12.53
N LEU A 129 -4.89 1.36 -11.87
CA LEU A 129 -3.59 1.92 -11.50
C LEU A 129 -3.53 2.16 -9.98
N ALA A 130 -2.51 1.61 -9.33
CA ALA A 130 -2.14 1.97 -7.96
C ALA A 130 -1.07 3.08 -8.00
N ILE A 131 -1.42 4.28 -7.54
CA ILE A 131 -0.54 5.44 -7.51
C ILE A 131 0.05 5.55 -6.10
N VAL A 132 1.36 5.41 -5.99
CA VAL A 132 2.11 5.42 -4.75
C VAL A 132 2.73 6.79 -4.54
N PHE A 133 2.32 7.46 -3.48
CA PHE A 133 2.89 8.72 -3.03
C PHE A 133 3.90 8.47 -1.91
N LEU A 134 5.05 9.12 -2.04
CA LEU A 134 6.13 9.09 -1.05
C LEU A 134 6.09 10.38 -0.23
N ASN A 135 6.15 10.27 1.09
CA ASN A 135 6.23 11.43 1.97
C ASN A 135 7.69 11.91 2.06
N ARG A 136 7.93 13.16 1.64
CA ARG A 136 9.25 13.80 1.65
C ARG A 136 9.91 13.91 3.02
N ASN A 137 9.15 13.78 4.10
CA ASN A 137 9.68 13.80 5.47
C ASN A 137 10.38 12.50 5.84
N HIS A 138 10.14 11.41 5.10
CA HIS A 138 10.78 10.10 5.30
C HIS A 138 12.01 9.93 4.40
N ARG A 139 12.93 9.07 4.81
CA ARG A 139 14.13 8.71 4.02
C ARG A 139 13.93 7.38 3.28
N TYR A 140 14.36 7.34 2.02
CA TYR A 140 14.25 6.16 1.15
C TYR A 140 15.64 5.75 0.64
N GLU A 141 16.48 5.22 1.53
CA GLU A 141 17.90 4.97 1.26
C GLU A 141 18.15 3.95 0.14
N GLN A 142 17.28 2.96 0.03
CA GLN A 142 17.36 1.90 -0.99
C GLN A 142 16.62 2.26 -2.29
N GLY A 143 16.18 3.51 -2.43
CA GLY A 143 15.46 4.01 -3.61
C GLY A 143 14.26 3.13 -3.98
N ILE A 144 14.08 2.89 -5.29
CA ILE A 144 12.94 2.13 -5.81
C ILE A 144 13.00 0.64 -5.44
N ALA A 145 14.18 0.08 -5.19
CA ALA A 145 14.35 -1.32 -4.81
C ALA A 145 13.81 -1.56 -3.40
N GLY A 146 14.16 -0.68 -2.44
CA GLY A 146 13.59 -0.73 -1.09
C GLY A 146 12.10 -0.50 -1.10
N LEU A 147 11.62 0.46 -1.90
CA LEU A 147 10.19 0.68 -2.05
C LEU A 147 9.46 -0.58 -2.51
N LYS A 148 9.96 -1.27 -3.54
CA LYS A 148 9.35 -2.52 -4.01
C LYS A 148 9.34 -3.60 -2.93
N GLY A 149 10.38 -3.68 -2.10
CA GLY A 149 10.42 -4.59 -0.95
C GLY A 149 9.37 -4.25 0.11
N ASP A 150 9.20 -2.96 0.41
CA ASP A 150 8.32 -2.47 1.47
C ASP A 150 6.84 -2.56 1.08
N ILE A 151 6.47 -2.03 -0.09
CA ILE A 151 5.06 -1.90 -0.51
C ILE A 151 4.61 -2.95 -1.52
N GLY A 152 5.55 -3.66 -2.15
CA GLY A 152 5.26 -4.66 -3.19
C GLY A 152 4.24 -5.72 -2.77
N PRO A 153 4.39 -6.34 -1.58
CA PRO A 153 3.40 -7.31 -1.09
C PRO A 153 1.99 -6.74 -1.00
N PHE A 154 1.84 -5.50 -0.53
CA PHE A 154 0.53 -4.85 -0.40
C PHE A 154 -0.05 -4.48 -1.76
N VAL A 155 0.77 -3.95 -2.66
CA VAL A 155 0.35 -3.63 -4.03
C VAL A 155 -0.10 -4.89 -4.78
N ALA A 156 0.58 -6.02 -4.57
CA ALA A 156 0.19 -7.30 -5.17
C ALA A 156 -1.19 -7.77 -4.69
N MET A 157 -1.59 -7.46 -3.45
CA MET A 157 -2.95 -7.76 -2.94
C MET A 157 -4.05 -6.92 -3.61
N LEU A 158 -3.70 -5.87 -4.36
CA LEU A 158 -4.65 -5.02 -5.09
C LEU A 158 -4.88 -5.48 -6.54
N ASP A 159 -4.09 -6.45 -7.00
CA ASP A 159 -4.25 -7.10 -8.29
C ASP A 159 -5.39 -8.13 -8.22
N VAL A 160 -6.42 -7.92 -9.04
CA VAL A 160 -7.63 -8.76 -9.07
C VAL A 160 -7.70 -9.61 -10.34
N ARG A 161 -6.62 -9.65 -11.13
CA ARG A 161 -6.56 -10.43 -12.37
C ARG A 161 -6.46 -11.92 -12.04
N GLU A 162 -7.23 -12.74 -12.75
CA GLU A 162 -7.29 -14.19 -12.56
C GLU A 162 -6.09 -14.92 -13.20
N ASP A 163 -5.48 -14.35 -14.25
CA ASP A 163 -4.56 -15.06 -15.16
C ASP A 163 -3.08 -14.66 -15.02
N ASP A 164 -2.74 -13.64 -14.22
CA ASP A 164 -1.38 -13.07 -14.16
C ASP A 164 -0.92 -12.90 -12.71
N SER A 165 -0.58 -14.03 -12.09
CA SER A 165 -0.16 -14.12 -10.70
C SER A 165 1.26 -13.57 -10.50
N GLY A 166 1.36 -12.27 -10.23
CA GLY A 166 2.49 -11.71 -9.47
C GLY A 166 3.42 -10.74 -10.20
N ASN A 167 3.23 -10.45 -11.48
CA ASN A 167 4.03 -9.44 -12.19
C ASN A 167 3.33 -8.07 -12.17
N VAL A 168 3.47 -7.36 -11.05
CA VAL A 168 3.08 -5.95 -10.98
C VAL A 168 4.16 -5.12 -11.68
N SER A 169 3.80 -4.50 -12.81
CA SER A 169 4.67 -3.51 -13.44
C SER A 169 4.72 -2.23 -12.58
N PHE A 170 5.91 -1.88 -12.10
CA PHE A 170 6.17 -0.62 -11.41
C PHE A 170 6.71 0.39 -12.43
N TRP A 171 5.92 1.42 -12.70
CA TRP A 171 6.27 2.51 -13.60
C TRP A 171 6.95 3.64 -12.83
N ASP A 172 8.07 4.08 -13.37
CA ASP A 172 8.79 5.30 -13.00
C ASP A 172 8.46 6.36 -14.07
N SER A 173 8.31 7.61 -13.63
CA SER A 173 8.21 8.82 -14.46
C SER A 173 9.15 8.90 -15.67
N SER A 174 10.30 8.22 -15.68
CA SER A 174 11.20 8.11 -16.84
C SER A 174 10.52 7.49 -18.08
N ALA A 175 9.52 6.62 -17.88
CA ALA A 175 8.73 6.01 -18.95
C ALA A 175 7.51 6.85 -19.38
N ALA A 176 7.02 7.76 -18.51
CA ALA A 176 5.91 8.67 -18.82
C ALA A 176 6.35 9.88 -19.66
N TYR A 177 7.66 10.08 -19.81
CA TYR A 177 8.28 11.17 -20.58
C TYR A 177 8.99 10.67 -21.85
N ALA A 178 8.56 9.55 -22.44
CA ALA A 178 8.85 9.36 -23.86
C ALA A 178 8.00 10.37 -24.63
N PRO A 179 8.57 11.43 -25.24
CA PRO A 179 7.80 12.20 -26.21
C PRO A 179 7.38 11.19 -27.28
N ASN A 180 6.12 11.22 -27.69
CA ASN A 180 5.70 10.55 -28.92
C ASN A 180 6.61 11.07 -30.04
N GLY A 181 7.64 10.29 -30.35
CA GLY A 181 8.63 10.61 -31.35
C GLY A 181 8.12 10.13 -32.69
N ASN A 182 7.64 11.10 -33.48
CA ASN A 182 7.37 11.11 -34.92
C ASN A 182 6.80 9.83 -35.57
#